data_AF-A0A3B0XT39-F1
#
_entry.id   AF-A0A3B0XT39-F1
#
_cell.length_a   1.000
_cell.length_b   1.000
_cell.length_c   1.000
_cell.angle_alpha   90.00
_cell.angle_beta   90.00
_cell.angle_gamma   90.00
#
_symmetry.space_group_name_H-M   'P 1'
#
loop_
_entity.id
_entity.type
_entity.pdbx_description
1 polymer ?
#
loop_
_entity_poly.entity_id
_entity_poly.type
_entity_poly.pdbx_seq_one_letter_code
_entity_poly.pdbx_strand_id
1 'polypeptide(L)'
;MFKHAKYHLPKFEPPQIIGLYPRARLFSQLDNLSNKRVLWVSAPAGSGKTSLIASYLSEKNKNIIWYQIDVGDGDIASFFHHMALCIKNSSPKKRGMLPDFTSEYLAGLPAFSVNYFRELFKKIEPGSVLVLDNYQDAGANTSLHEVMQYATNEIPNNIQLV
;
A
#
# COMPACT_ATOMS: atom_id res chain seq x y z
N MET A 1 14.26 29.40 10.07
CA MET A 1 13.41 28.85 8.99
C MET A 1 13.11 27.39 9.34
N PHE A 2 12.02 27.16 10.07
CA PHE A 2 11.68 25.83 10.58
C PHE A 2 11.21 24.95 9.42
N LYS A 3 12.02 23.95 9.07
CA LYS A 3 11.62 22.88 8.15
C LYS A 3 10.40 22.19 8.76
N HIS A 4 9.30 22.12 8.02
CA HIS A 4 8.15 21.30 8.38
C HIS A 4 8.66 19.88 8.68
N ALA A 5 8.52 19.44 9.94
CA ALA A 5 8.79 18.08 10.33
C ALA A 5 7.87 17.17 9.49
N LYS A 6 8.46 16.33 8.63
CA LYS A 6 7.73 15.19 8.08
C LYS A 6 7.34 14.33 9.28
N TYR A 7 6.05 14.12 9.50
CA TYR A 7 5.60 13.12 10.46
C TYR A 7 6.09 11.76 9.95
N HIS A 8 7.16 11.25 10.55
CA HIS A 8 7.65 9.89 10.33
C HIS A 8 6.67 8.95 11.04
N LEU A 9 5.66 8.49 10.30
CA LEU A 9 4.74 7.47 10.79
C LEU A 9 5.31 6.12 10.34
N PRO A 10 5.81 5.26 11.25
CA PRO A 10 6.41 3.97 10.89
C PRO A 10 5.50 3.11 10.02
N LYS A 11 4.17 3.26 10.20
CA LYS A 11 3.13 2.61 9.39
C LYS A 11 3.25 2.87 7.89
N PHE A 12 3.85 4.00 7.48
CA PHE A 12 3.90 4.42 6.07
C PHE A 12 5.30 4.36 5.44
N GLU A 13 6.26 3.76 6.14
CA GLU A 13 7.65 3.67 5.68
C GLU A 13 8.05 2.19 5.50
N PRO A 14 8.82 1.87 4.45
CA PRO A 14 9.47 0.57 4.38
C PRO A 14 10.48 0.47 5.54
N PRO A 15 10.74 -0.73 6.07
CA PRO A 15 11.78 -0.87 7.08
C PRO A 15 13.14 -0.46 6.54
N GLN A 16 13.96 0.13 7.39
CA GLN A 16 15.34 0.42 7.04
C GLN A 16 16.11 -0.88 6.86
N ILE A 17 16.68 -1.05 5.66
CA ILE A 17 17.46 -2.24 5.31
C ILE A 17 18.93 -1.91 5.43
N ILE A 18 19.58 -2.47 6.46
CA ILE A 18 21.03 -2.38 6.65
C ILE A 18 21.59 -3.80 6.69
N GLY A 19 22.59 -4.10 5.86
CA GLY A 19 23.33 -5.37 5.90
C GLY A 19 22.56 -6.61 5.40
N LEU A 20 21.47 -6.44 4.65
CA LEU A 20 20.77 -7.58 4.05
C LEU A 20 21.55 -8.17 2.87
N TYR A 21 21.69 -9.49 2.86
CA TYR A 21 22.29 -10.21 1.74
C TYR A 21 21.33 -10.19 0.52
N PRO A 22 21.78 -9.77 -0.67
CA PRO A 22 20.94 -9.73 -1.87
C PRO A 22 20.41 -11.11 -2.24
N ARG A 23 19.09 -11.24 -2.39
CA ARG A 23 18.42 -12.50 -2.76
C ARG A 23 18.22 -12.58 -4.26
N ALA A 24 19.31 -12.55 -5.04
CA ALA A 24 19.30 -12.45 -6.50
C ALA A 24 18.31 -13.42 -7.19
N ARG A 25 18.27 -14.70 -6.75
CA ARG A 25 17.33 -15.70 -7.27
C ARG A 25 15.86 -15.27 -7.11
N LEU A 26 15.49 -14.71 -5.96
CA LEU A 26 14.12 -14.23 -5.70
C LEU A 26 13.84 -12.93 -6.46
N PHE A 27 14.84 -12.05 -6.63
CA PHE A 27 14.69 -10.84 -7.44
C PHE A 27 14.40 -11.20 -8.90
N SER A 28 15.09 -12.18 -9.47
CA SER A 28 14.77 -12.68 -10.81
C SER A 28 13.36 -13.25 -10.92
N GLN A 29 12.85 -13.90 -9.87
CA GLN A 29 11.45 -14.36 -9.85
C GLN A 29 10.46 -13.19 -9.81
N LEU A 30 10.76 -12.12 -9.05
CA LEU A 30 9.94 -10.91 -9.00
C LEU A 30 9.99 -10.12 -10.32
N ASP A 31 11.15 -10.10 -11.00
CA ASP A 31 11.31 -9.48 -12.32
C ASP A 31 10.38 -10.12 -13.36
N ASN A 32 10.24 -11.46 -13.33
CA ASN A 32 9.34 -12.19 -14.21
C ASN A 32 7.85 -11.91 -13.94
N LEU A 33 7.52 -11.32 -12.79
CA LEU A 33 6.17 -10.93 -12.37
C LEU A 33 5.94 -9.41 -12.46
N SER A 34 6.91 -8.65 -12.96
CA SER A 34 6.84 -7.18 -13.03
C SER A 34 5.69 -6.64 -13.89
N ASN A 35 5.15 -7.46 -14.80
CA ASN A 35 3.98 -7.12 -15.62
C ASN A 35 2.63 -7.42 -14.93
N LYS A 36 2.62 -8.00 -13.73
CA LYS A 36 1.41 -8.30 -12.97
C LYS A 36 1.02 -7.08 -12.14
N ARG A 37 -0.27 -6.70 -12.20
CA ARG A 37 -0.82 -5.58 -11.42
C ARG A 37 -0.93 -5.86 -9.93
N VAL A 38 -1.10 -7.12 -9.55
CA VAL A 38 -1.19 -7.57 -8.16
C VAL A 38 -0.21 -8.71 -7.94
N LEU A 39 0.58 -8.62 -6.88
CA LEU A 39 1.53 -9.64 -6.47
C LEU A 39 1.28 -10.02 -5.01
N TRP A 40 0.78 -11.23 -4.76
CA TRP A 40 0.59 -11.73 -3.40
C TRP A 40 1.84 -12.46 -2.90
N VAL A 41 2.40 -12.00 -1.77
CA VAL A 41 3.62 -12.58 -1.17
C VAL A 41 3.29 -13.24 0.16
N SER A 42 3.37 -14.58 0.20
CA SER A 42 3.12 -15.36 1.41
C SER A 42 4.27 -16.32 1.72
N ALA A 43 4.54 -16.46 3.01
CA ALA A 43 5.56 -17.32 3.61
C ALA A 43 5.38 -17.30 5.14
N PRO A 44 5.95 -18.27 5.89
CA PRO A 44 5.96 -18.24 7.35
C PRO A 44 6.52 -16.94 7.95
N ALA A 45 6.25 -16.74 9.25
CA ALA A 45 6.88 -15.67 10.01
C ALA A 45 8.41 -15.83 10.00
N GLY A 46 9.14 -14.72 9.95
CA GLY A 46 10.61 -14.75 9.94
C GLY A 46 11.27 -15.12 8.60
N SER A 47 10.53 -15.51 7.56
CA SER A 47 11.13 -15.84 6.24
C SER A 47 11.71 -14.63 5.48
N GLY A 48 11.48 -13.41 5.98
CA GLY A 48 11.99 -12.17 5.39
C GLY A 48 11.18 -11.67 4.20
N LYS A 49 9.84 -11.81 4.22
CA LYS A 49 8.93 -11.31 3.17
C LYS A 49 9.07 -9.80 2.97
N THR A 50 8.86 -9.06 4.06
CA THR A 50 9.04 -7.62 4.13
C THR A 50 10.43 -7.20 3.65
N SER A 51 11.47 -7.84 4.17
CA SER A 51 12.86 -7.56 3.77
C SER A 51 13.11 -7.82 2.29
N LEU A 52 12.54 -8.90 1.73
CA LEU A 52 12.65 -9.23 0.31
C LEU A 52 12.04 -8.13 -0.57
N ILE A 53 10.81 -7.72 -0.28
CA ILE A 53 10.09 -6.72 -1.10
C ILE A 53 10.72 -5.34 -0.95
N ALA A 54 11.06 -4.91 0.27
CA ALA A 54 11.69 -3.62 0.47
C ALA A 54 13.09 -3.55 -0.19
N SER A 55 13.90 -4.61 -0.11
CA SER A 55 15.23 -4.63 -0.77
C SER A 55 15.12 -4.71 -2.29
N TYR A 56 14.19 -5.51 -2.81
CA TYR A 56 13.93 -5.62 -4.24
C TYR A 56 13.50 -4.26 -4.84
N LEU A 57 12.51 -3.61 -4.23
CA LEU A 57 11.99 -2.34 -4.74
C LEU A 57 13.02 -1.20 -4.62
N SER A 58 13.86 -1.24 -3.58
CA SER A 58 14.98 -0.32 -3.43
C SER A 58 16.04 -0.53 -4.52
N GLU A 59 16.43 -1.78 -4.82
CA GLU A 59 17.38 -2.08 -5.90
C GLU A 59 16.85 -1.65 -7.27
N LYS A 60 15.54 -1.80 -7.51
CA LYS A 60 14.88 -1.38 -8.76
C LYS A 60 14.60 0.12 -8.83
N ASN A 61 14.99 0.89 -7.80
CA ASN A 61 14.76 2.33 -7.69
C ASN A 61 13.30 2.73 -8.00
N LYS A 62 12.35 1.95 -7.46
CA LYS A 62 10.91 2.17 -7.65
C LYS A 62 10.42 3.30 -6.75
N ASN A 63 9.38 4.00 -7.21
CA ASN A 63 8.60 4.87 -6.33
C ASN A 63 7.73 3.97 -5.44
N ILE A 64 8.04 3.93 -4.15
CA ILE A 64 7.38 3.03 -3.18
C ILE A 64 6.40 3.85 -2.35
N ILE A 65 5.17 3.35 -2.25
CA ILE A 65 4.18 3.79 -1.27
C ILE A 65 3.98 2.61 -0.34
N TRP A 66 4.45 2.73 0.89
CA TRP A 66 4.42 1.64 1.85
C TRP A 66 3.29 1.85 2.85
N TYR A 67 2.53 0.81 3.13
CA TYR A 67 1.49 0.80 4.14
C TYR A 67 1.58 -0.49 4.93
N GLN A 68 1.85 -0.40 6.23
CA GLN A 68 1.82 -1.52 7.16
C GLN A 68 0.41 -1.63 7.74
N ILE A 69 -0.28 -2.72 7.40
CA ILE A 69 -1.56 -3.06 7.99
C ILE A 69 -1.35 -3.49 9.44
N ASP A 70 -2.23 -3.04 10.32
CA ASP A 70 -2.31 -3.50 11.69
C ASP A 70 -3.76 -3.84 12.08
N VAL A 71 -3.95 -4.30 13.31
CA VAL A 71 -5.26 -4.69 13.85
C VAL A 71 -6.30 -3.56 13.80
N GLY A 72 -5.87 -2.29 13.83
CA GLY A 72 -6.75 -1.14 13.76
C GLY A 72 -7.39 -0.96 12.38
N ASP A 73 -6.75 -1.44 11.31
CA ASP A 73 -7.29 -1.36 9.95
C ASP A 73 -8.37 -2.40 9.66
N GLY A 74 -8.67 -3.27 10.64
CA GLY A 74 -9.88 -4.08 10.62
C GLY A 74 -11.15 -3.23 10.66
N ASP A 75 -11.10 -2.04 11.29
CA ASP A 75 -12.11 -0.99 11.17
C ASP A 75 -11.95 -0.25 9.84
N ILE A 76 -12.97 -0.31 8.99
CA ILE A 76 -12.83 0.17 7.62
C ILE A 76 -12.69 1.69 7.50
N ALA A 77 -13.30 2.44 8.43
CA ALA A 77 -13.15 3.88 8.48
C ALA A 77 -11.70 4.28 8.80
N SER A 78 -11.09 3.60 9.78
CA SER A 78 -9.69 3.76 10.15
C SER A 78 -8.76 3.44 8.97
N PHE A 79 -9.01 2.34 8.24
CA PHE A 79 -8.23 2.01 7.04
C PHE A 79 -8.28 3.13 5.98
N PHE A 80 -9.47 3.61 5.60
CA PHE A 80 -9.60 4.68 4.59
C PHE A 80 -8.93 5.98 5.04
N HIS A 81 -9.04 6.32 6.32
CA HIS A 81 -8.38 7.48 6.89
C HIS A 81 -6.85 7.35 6.81
N HIS A 82 -6.30 6.24 7.32
CA HIS A 82 -4.86 5.98 7.28
C HIS A 82 -4.33 5.90 5.85
N MET A 83 -5.06 5.31 4.92
CA MET A 83 -4.66 5.22 3.51
C MET A 83 -4.58 6.61 2.89
N ALA A 84 -5.52 7.50 3.23
CA ALA A 84 -5.47 8.88 2.76
C ALA A 84 -4.24 9.64 3.29
N LEU A 85 -3.87 9.40 4.56
CA LEU A 85 -2.64 9.96 5.14
C LEU A 85 -1.38 9.40 4.46
N CYS A 86 -1.33 8.10 4.17
CA CYS A 86 -0.22 7.47 3.46
C CYS A 86 0.00 8.13 2.09
N ILE A 87 -1.06 8.28 1.29
CA ILE A 87 -1.00 8.90 -0.05
C ILE A 87 -0.60 10.38 0.03
N LYS A 88 -1.13 11.11 1.02
CA LYS A 88 -0.76 12.50 1.25
C LYS A 88 0.74 12.66 1.54
N ASN A 89 1.32 11.72 2.29
CA ASN A 89 2.75 11.73 2.61
C ASN A 89 3.63 11.32 1.42
N SER A 90 3.17 10.38 0.59
CA SER A 90 3.93 9.89 -0.57
C SER A 90 3.85 10.80 -1.79
N SER A 91 2.79 11.60 -1.94
CA SER A 91 2.55 12.43 -3.13
C SER A 91 2.25 13.90 -2.81
N PRO A 92 3.18 14.67 -2.22
CA PRO A 92 2.93 16.03 -1.71
C PRO A 92 2.55 17.06 -2.80
N LYS A 93 2.88 16.75 -4.07
CA LYS A 93 2.63 17.62 -5.23
C LYS A 93 1.20 17.50 -5.77
N LYS A 94 0.56 16.33 -5.63
CA LYS A 94 -0.81 16.09 -6.09
C LYS A 94 -1.80 16.40 -4.95
N ARG A 95 -1.92 17.70 -4.66
CA ARG A 95 -2.78 18.21 -3.58
C ARG A 95 -4.25 18.08 -3.99
N GLY A 96 -4.99 17.27 -3.25
CA GLY A 96 -6.44 17.18 -3.29
C GLY A 96 -6.87 16.11 -2.29
N MET A 97 -7.94 16.35 -1.54
CA MET A 97 -8.42 15.41 -0.55
C MET A 97 -8.94 14.15 -1.24
N LEU A 98 -8.72 12.99 -0.62
CA LEU A 98 -9.45 11.78 -0.97
C LEU A 98 -10.85 11.87 -0.36
N PRO A 99 -11.84 11.13 -0.90
CA PRO A 99 -13.16 11.07 -0.30
C PRO A 99 -13.06 10.61 1.17
N ASP A 100 -13.70 11.35 2.08
CA ASP A 100 -13.79 10.96 3.48
C ASP A 100 -14.91 9.92 3.65
N PHE A 101 -14.61 8.83 4.34
CA PHE A 101 -15.61 7.82 4.66
C PHE A 101 -16.39 8.27 5.90
N THR A 102 -17.66 8.66 5.71
CA THR A 102 -18.54 9.08 6.80
C THR A 102 -19.56 7.98 7.15
N SER A 103 -20.15 8.04 8.34
CA SER A 103 -21.13 7.09 8.86
C SER A 103 -22.33 6.85 7.94
N GLU A 104 -22.68 7.83 7.11
CA GLU A 104 -23.79 7.75 6.17
C GLU A 104 -23.52 6.75 5.01
N TYR A 105 -22.27 6.31 4.83
CA TYR A 105 -21.85 5.42 3.73
C TYR A 105 -21.80 3.93 4.09
N LEU A 106 -22.20 3.50 5.30
CA LEU A 106 -22.19 2.08 5.65
C LEU A 106 -23.06 1.23 4.71
N ALA A 107 -24.17 1.77 4.19
CA ALA A 107 -25.00 1.10 3.18
C ALA A 107 -24.43 1.21 1.74
N GLY A 108 -23.41 2.06 1.52
CA GLY A 108 -22.83 2.39 0.22
C GLY A 108 -21.36 2.02 0.06
N LEU A 109 -20.83 1.15 0.94
CA LEU A 109 -19.40 0.78 0.97
C LEU A 109 -18.84 0.35 -0.40
N PRO A 110 -19.53 -0.45 -1.24
CA PRO A 110 -19.03 -0.80 -2.56
C PRO A 110 -18.81 0.41 -3.48
N ALA A 111 -19.83 1.27 -3.61
CA ALA A 111 -19.76 2.45 -4.48
C ALA A 111 -18.72 3.45 -3.98
N PHE A 112 -18.64 3.63 -2.66
CA PHE A 112 -17.61 4.46 -2.04
C PHE A 112 -16.21 3.91 -2.35
N SER A 113 -15.98 2.60 -2.15
CA SER A 113 -14.67 1.98 -2.35
C SER A 113 -14.15 2.16 -3.77
N VAL A 114 -15.02 1.91 -4.77
CA VAL A 114 -14.69 2.13 -6.18
C VAL A 114 -14.28 3.57 -6.43
N ASN A 115 -15.08 4.55 -5.97
CA ASN A 115 -14.77 5.96 -6.16
C ASN A 115 -13.48 6.37 -5.43
N TYR A 116 -13.29 5.91 -4.20
CA TYR A 116 -12.10 6.19 -3.39
C TYR A 116 -10.83 5.70 -4.09
N PHE A 117 -10.79 4.45 -4.55
CA PHE A 117 -9.60 3.90 -5.20
C PHE A 117 -9.33 4.53 -6.58
N ARG A 118 -10.37 4.91 -7.33
CA ARG A 118 -10.19 5.71 -8.56
C ARG A 118 -9.48 7.04 -8.28
N GLU A 119 -9.92 7.77 -7.27
CA GLU A 119 -9.30 9.04 -6.89
C GLU A 119 -7.90 8.84 -6.28
N LEU A 120 -7.70 7.75 -5.53
CA LEU A 120 -6.40 7.37 -4.97
C LEU A 120 -5.38 7.10 -6.08
N PHE A 121 -5.70 6.24 -7.05
CA PHE A 121 -4.75 5.89 -8.10
C PHE A 121 -4.41 7.05 -9.04
N LYS A 122 -5.32 8.02 -9.23
CA LYS A 122 -5.01 9.29 -9.93
C LYS A 122 -3.92 10.11 -9.22
N LYS A 123 -3.81 9.98 -7.89
CA LYS A 123 -2.83 10.70 -7.07
C LYS A 123 -1.48 9.99 -6.98
N ILE A 124 -1.40 8.73 -7.39
CA ILE A 124 -0.14 7.98 -7.44
C ILE A 124 0.59 8.29 -8.75
N GLU A 125 1.93 8.34 -8.73
CA GLU A 125 2.71 8.52 -9.96
C GLU A 125 2.77 7.21 -10.77
N PRO A 126 2.68 7.28 -12.12
CA PRO A 126 2.97 6.15 -12.99
C PRO A 126 4.29 5.45 -12.64
N GLY A 127 4.27 4.12 -12.63
CA GLY A 127 5.42 3.27 -12.32
C GLY A 127 5.67 3.04 -10.82
N SER A 128 4.80 3.57 -9.95
CA SER A 128 4.88 3.36 -8.50
C SER A 128 4.35 1.99 -8.08
N VAL A 129 4.80 1.55 -6.91
CA VAL A 129 4.36 0.32 -6.25
C VAL A 129 3.72 0.67 -4.91
N LEU A 130 2.46 0.29 -4.73
CA LEU A 130 1.76 0.34 -3.44
C LEU A 130 1.97 -1.01 -2.74
N VAL A 131 2.55 -0.99 -1.55
CA VAL A 131 2.81 -2.18 -0.74
C VAL A 131 1.89 -2.19 0.47
N LEU A 132 1.12 -3.27 0.64
CA LEU A 132 0.31 -3.55 1.82
C LEU A 132 0.99 -4.64 2.66
N ASP A 133 1.92 -4.23 3.51
CA ASP A 133 2.66 -5.16 4.36
C ASP A 133 1.83 -5.59 5.58
N ASN A 134 2.10 -6.78 6.10
CA ASN A 134 1.37 -7.39 7.22
C ASN A 134 -0.15 -7.49 7.02
N TYR A 135 -0.61 -7.74 5.80
CA TYR A 135 -2.04 -7.85 5.48
C TYR A 135 -2.80 -8.84 6.38
N GLN A 136 -2.14 -9.88 6.88
CA GLN A 136 -2.74 -10.85 7.81
C GLN A 136 -3.19 -10.23 9.15
N ASP A 137 -2.64 -9.08 9.55
CA ASP A 137 -2.91 -8.45 10.84
C ASP A 137 -4.28 -7.76 10.89
N ALA A 138 -4.93 -7.53 9.74
CA ALA A 138 -6.32 -7.03 9.67
C ALA A 138 -7.36 -8.01 10.25
N GLY A 139 -6.97 -9.28 10.45
CA GLY A 139 -7.86 -10.34 10.89
C GLY A 139 -8.69 -10.94 9.74
N ALA A 140 -9.31 -12.10 9.98
CA ALA A 140 -10.05 -12.83 8.95
C ALA A 140 -11.49 -12.33 8.71
N ASN A 141 -12.06 -11.64 9.70
CA ASN A 141 -13.47 -11.22 9.71
C ASN A 141 -13.56 -9.68 9.64
N THR A 142 -13.09 -9.11 8.54
CA THR A 142 -13.10 -7.66 8.29
C THR A 142 -13.66 -7.34 6.91
N SER A 143 -14.32 -6.18 6.78
CA SER A 143 -14.76 -5.64 5.49
C SER A 143 -13.59 -5.21 4.58
N LEU A 144 -12.37 -5.12 5.12
CA LEU A 144 -11.18 -4.76 4.33
C LEU A 144 -10.98 -5.71 3.14
N HIS A 145 -11.27 -7.00 3.31
CA HIS A 145 -11.12 -7.98 2.22
C HIS A 145 -12.05 -7.69 1.04
N GLU A 146 -13.29 -7.30 1.30
CA GLU A 146 -14.24 -6.89 0.27
C GLU A 146 -13.78 -5.58 -0.39
N VAL A 147 -13.34 -4.61 0.42
CA VAL A 147 -12.84 -3.32 -0.06
C VAL A 147 -11.64 -3.48 -0.98
N MET A 148 -10.73 -4.40 -0.67
CA MET A 148 -9.58 -4.70 -1.53
C MET A 148 -9.96 -5.35 -2.85
N GLN A 149 -11.09 -6.09 -2.95
CA GLN A 149 -11.58 -6.57 -4.24
C GLN A 149 -11.91 -5.39 -5.15
N TYR A 150 -12.61 -4.36 -4.65
CA TYR A 150 -12.87 -3.13 -5.40
C TYR A 150 -11.57 -2.41 -5.76
N ALA A 151 -10.62 -2.33 -4.83
CA ALA A 151 -9.30 -1.73 -5.09
C ALA A 151 -8.60 -2.40 -6.27
N THR A 152 -8.51 -3.73 -6.28
CA THR A 152 -7.79 -4.48 -7.32
C THR A 152 -8.36 -4.30 -8.72
N ASN A 153 -9.67 -4.09 -8.85
CA ASN A 153 -10.32 -3.83 -10.13
C ASN A 153 -10.00 -2.44 -10.68
N GLU A 154 -9.67 -1.49 -9.82
CA GLU A 154 -9.41 -0.10 -10.20
C GLU A 154 -7.91 0.20 -10.41
N ILE A 155 -7.01 -0.78 -10.22
CA ILE A 155 -5.56 -0.59 -10.41
C ILE A 155 -5.24 -0.29 -11.88
N PRO A 156 -4.63 0.87 -12.18
CA PRO A 156 -4.15 1.20 -13.52
C PRO A 156 -3.01 0.29 -13.99
N ASN A 157 -2.84 0.13 -15.31
CA ASN A 157 -1.80 -0.73 -15.89
C ASN A 157 -0.35 -0.35 -15.54
N ASN A 158 -0.12 0.87 -15.04
CA ASN A 158 1.19 1.40 -14.69
C ASN A 158 1.43 1.50 -13.17
N ILE A 159 0.55 0.92 -12.35
CA ILE A 159 0.72 0.83 -10.90
C ILE A 159 0.68 -0.66 -10.53
N GLN A 160 1.53 -1.05 -9.59
CA GLN A 160 1.53 -2.39 -9.02
C GLN A 160 1.11 -2.34 -7.55
N LEU A 161 0.26 -3.28 -7.16
CA LEU A 161 -0.06 -3.59 -5.77
C LEU A 161 0.72 -4.84 -5.35
N VAL A 162 1.39 -4.77 -4.20
CA VAL A 162 2.11 -5.89 -3.58
C VAL A 162 1.54 -6.13 -2.18
#